data_AF-A0A8X8K4C0-F1
#
_entry.id   AF-A0A8X8K4C0-F1
#
_cell.length_a   1.000
_cell.length_b   1.000
_cell.length_c   1.000
_cell.angle_alpha   90.00
_cell.angle_beta   90.00
_cell.angle_gamma   90.00
#
_symmetry.space_group_name_H-M   'P 1'
#
loop_
_entity.id
_entity.type
_entity.pdbx_description
1 polymer ?
#
loop_
_entity_poly.entity_id
_entity_poly.type
_entity_poly.pdbx_seq_one_letter_code
_entity_poly.pdbx_strand_id
1 'polypeptide(L)'
;MSRSGDEAAPIQDFAGISATPGSAGQRAALPGTQPPQVTCGLSEVQRLWAVKSAANGGDAAAMREIAFTSARCAGMGHGRQGIQQTLDGASANLEMHSPEAAAAYRSAGQRLEVQCEVLGTWSSGLRAFARLWRDRATEAGDLTAIIRNTLYDAQRDPQVVTELLDRVIVSGDTQAIAEMGALLFQVGRGGQSLPGYEGMAFDVFDFYAMQMIACQRGLACGEGSAMLDDICLTGMQCTFADFPALLWHNVEEDGEAHQLEQAVKKMRGLLES
;
A
#
# COMPACT_ATOMS: atom_id res chain seq x y z
N MET A 1 -40.61 28.18 38.80
CA MET A 1 -42.03 28.23 39.17
C MET A 1 -42.61 26.85 38.94
N SER A 2 -42.92 26.17 40.04
CA SER A 2 -43.37 24.78 40.14
C SER A 2 -44.87 24.64 39.90
N ARG A 3 -45.30 23.46 39.43
CA ARG A 3 -46.46 22.68 39.93
C ARG A 3 -46.12 21.19 39.66
N SER A 4 -45.71 20.42 40.68
CA SER A 4 -46.55 19.58 41.57
C SER A 4 -47.09 18.36 40.82
N GLY A 5 -46.61 17.12 41.05
CA GLY A 5 -46.77 16.26 42.26
C GLY A 5 -47.90 15.25 41.97
N ASP A 6 -47.95 13.97 42.32
CA ASP A 6 -47.24 13.04 43.21
C ASP A 6 -47.70 11.60 42.80
N GLU A 7 -46.84 10.57 42.82
CA GLU A 7 -46.84 9.41 43.78
C GLU A 7 -48.05 8.45 43.62
N ALA A 8 -48.01 7.11 43.66
CA ALA A 8 -47.09 6.10 44.19
C ALA A 8 -47.40 4.71 43.52
N ALA A 9 -46.49 3.75 43.68
CA ALA A 9 -46.61 2.32 43.28
C ALA A 9 -47.23 1.46 44.43
N PRO A 10 -47.10 0.10 44.56
CA PRO A 10 -46.85 -1.01 43.62
C PRO A 10 -47.68 -2.32 43.93
N ILE A 11 -47.30 -3.45 43.28
CA ILE A 11 -47.39 -4.89 43.68
C ILE A 11 -48.68 -5.67 43.36
N GLN A 12 -48.56 -6.76 42.57
CA GLN A 12 -48.77 -8.16 43.02
C GLN A 12 -48.50 -9.22 41.94
N ASP A 13 -47.66 -10.18 42.34
CA ASP A 13 -47.35 -11.47 41.73
C ASP A 13 -48.58 -12.38 41.62
N PHE A 14 -48.60 -13.21 40.56
CA PHE A 14 -49.23 -14.53 40.61
C PHE A 14 -48.34 -15.56 39.89
N ALA A 15 -47.76 -16.46 40.69
CA ALA A 15 -47.46 -17.84 40.30
C ALA A 15 -48.77 -18.54 39.87
N GLY A 16 -48.85 -19.53 38.99
CA GLY A 16 -47.89 -20.39 38.31
C GLY A 16 -48.66 -21.66 37.94
N ILE A 17 -48.52 -22.22 36.74
CA ILE A 17 -48.88 -23.61 36.44
C ILE A 17 -47.87 -24.17 35.43
N SER A 18 -47.17 -25.21 35.88
CA SER A 18 -46.28 -26.05 35.08
C SER A 18 -47.07 -27.07 34.28
N ALA A 19 -46.72 -27.26 33.01
CA ALA A 19 -46.93 -28.51 32.28
C ALA A 19 -45.79 -28.71 31.25
N THR A 20 -45.08 -29.82 31.36
CA THR A 20 -44.18 -30.40 30.34
C THR A 20 -44.64 -31.85 30.09
N PRO A 21 -44.24 -32.56 29.02
CA PRO A 21 -43.43 -32.17 27.84
C PRO A 21 -44.11 -32.54 26.50
N GLY A 22 -43.79 -31.79 25.44
CA GLY A 22 -44.19 -32.11 24.07
C GLY A 22 -43.10 -31.69 23.10
N SER A 23 -42.19 -32.60 22.81
CA SER A 23 -41.09 -32.44 21.86
C SER A 23 -41.59 -32.24 20.43
N ALA A 24 -41.32 -31.06 19.85
CA ALA A 24 -41.29 -30.85 18.41
C ALA A 24 -40.44 -29.63 18.06
N GLY A 25 -39.36 -29.86 17.30
CA GLY A 25 -38.77 -28.86 16.41
C GLY A 25 -37.76 -27.89 17.04
N GLN A 26 -36.50 -28.32 17.12
CA GLN A 26 -35.35 -27.41 17.05
C GLN A 26 -35.48 -26.56 15.78
N ARG A 27 -35.83 -25.28 15.91
CA ARG A 27 -35.52 -24.29 14.88
C ARG A 27 -34.13 -23.77 15.17
N ALA A 28 -33.19 -24.18 14.31
CA ALA A 28 -31.86 -23.64 14.23
C ALA A 28 -31.94 -22.11 14.17
N ALA A 29 -31.26 -21.45 15.11
CA ALA A 29 -30.95 -20.04 14.99
C ALA A 29 -30.12 -19.87 13.72
N LEU A 30 -30.63 -19.09 12.77
CA LEU A 30 -29.86 -18.63 11.61
C LEU A 30 -28.65 -17.85 12.15
N PRO A 31 -27.42 -18.12 11.68
CA PRO A 31 -26.29 -17.27 12.01
C PRO A 31 -26.56 -15.90 11.39
N GLY A 32 -26.90 -14.93 12.23
CA GLY A 32 -26.88 -13.53 11.86
C GLY A 32 -25.47 -13.18 11.44
N THR A 33 -25.32 -12.75 10.20
CA THR A 33 -24.14 -12.10 9.65
C THR A 33 -23.77 -10.92 10.55
N GLN A 34 -22.80 -11.15 11.43
CA GLN A 34 -22.07 -10.04 12.06
C GLN A 34 -21.38 -9.25 10.96
N PRO A 35 -21.54 -7.91 10.90
CA PRO A 35 -20.74 -7.10 9.99
C PRO A 35 -19.25 -7.29 10.34
N PRO A 36 -18.36 -7.48 9.36
CA PRO A 36 -16.94 -7.66 9.61
C PRO A 36 -16.34 -6.29 9.89
N GLN A 37 -16.46 -5.79 11.12
CA GLN A 37 -15.98 -4.45 11.47
C GLN A 37 -15.30 -4.51 12.85
N VAL A 38 -14.09 -3.93 12.93
CA VAL A 38 -13.21 -3.69 14.10
C VAL A 38 -11.98 -4.60 14.27
N THR A 39 -11.88 -5.79 13.67
CA THR A 39 -10.66 -6.64 13.84
C THR A 39 -9.46 -6.19 13.01
N CYS A 40 -9.69 -5.63 11.81
CA CYS A 40 -8.61 -5.30 10.86
C CYS A 40 -7.73 -4.11 11.31
N GLY A 41 -8.32 -3.11 11.98
CA GLY A 41 -7.57 -1.94 12.46
C GLY A 41 -6.63 -2.27 13.64
N LEU A 42 -7.07 -3.15 14.54
CA LEU A 42 -6.24 -3.59 15.67
C LEU A 42 -5.03 -4.42 15.21
N SER A 43 -5.19 -5.26 14.19
CA SER A 43 -4.07 -6.01 13.61
C SER A 43 -3.04 -5.13 12.92
N GLU A 44 -3.47 -4.08 12.21
CA GLU A 44 -2.53 -3.18 11.51
C GLU A 44 -1.73 -2.30 12.49
N VAL A 45 -2.38 -1.83 13.56
CA VAL A 45 -1.70 -1.10 14.64
C VAL A 45 -0.64 -1.99 15.30
N GLN A 46 -0.98 -3.23 15.65
CA GLN A 46 -0.05 -4.18 16.23
C GLN A 46 1.13 -4.48 15.29
N ARG A 47 0.84 -4.65 13.99
CA ARG A 47 1.85 -4.89 12.95
C ARG A 47 2.85 -3.74 12.87
N LEU A 48 2.38 -2.49 12.85
CA LEU A 48 3.27 -1.32 12.82
C LEU A 48 4.13 -1.19 14.10
N TRP A 49 3.57 -1.48 15.27
CA TRP A 49 4.38 -1.50 16.49
C TRP A 49 5.46 -2.60 16.45
N ALA A 50 5.17 -3.77 15.85
CA ALA A 50 6.16 -4.81 15.63
C ALA A 50 7.26 -4.34 14.66
N VAL A 51 6.89 -3.68 13.55
CA VAL A 51 7.84 -3.05 12.62
C VAL A 51 8.73 -2.05 13.34
N LYS A 52 8.17 -1.19 14.20
CA LYS A 52 8.96 -0.24 15.00
C LYS A 52 9.92 -0.94 15.95
N SER A 53 9.49 -2.01 16.60
CA SER A 53 10.36 -2.81 17.48
C SER A 53 11.52 -3.42 16.70
N ALA A 54 11.26 -4.02 15.55
CA ALA A 54 12.29 -4.60 14.67
C ALA A 54 13.26 -3.53 14.15
N ALA A 55 12.75 -2.39 13.70
CA ALA A 55 13.57 -1.26 13.22
C ALA A 55 14.47 -0.70 14.33
N ASN A 56 13.96 -0.58 15.57
CA ASN A 56 14.79 -0.20 16.73
C ASN A 56 15.85 -1.26 17.06
N GLY A 57 15.58 -2.53 16.73
CA GLY A 57 16.51 -3.65 16.87
C GLY A 57 17.54 -3.76 15.75
N GLY A 58 17.52 -2.88 14.74
CA GLY A 58 18.47 -2.87 13.64
C GLY A 58 17.99 -3.53 12.34
N ASP A 59 16.73 -3.96 12.26
CA ASP A 59 16.18 -4.56 11.04
C ASP A 59 16.04 -3.52 9.91
N ALA A 60 16.85 -3.66 8.86
CA ALA A 60 16.92 -2.71 7.76
C ALA A 60 15.62 -2.67 6.91
N ALA A 61 14.94 -3.81 6.75
CA ALA A 61 13.68 -3.89 6.01
C ALA A 61 12.54 -3.22 6.79
N ALA A 62 12.53 -3.36 8.12
CA ALA A 62 11.60 -2.66 8.99
C ALA A 62 11.84 -1.14 8.97
N MET A 63 13.12 -0.70 8.96
CA MET A 63 13.46 0.72 8.78
C MET A 63 12.94 1.27 7.45
N ARG A 64 13.16 0.52 6.35
CA ARG A 64 12.62 0.85 5.02
C ARG A 64 11.10 0.97 5.05
N GLU A 65 10.41 0.04 5.71
CA GLU A 65 8.96 0.07 5.77
C GLU A 65 8.43 1.32 6.49
N ILE A 66 9.03 1.70 7.63
CA ILE A 66 8.69 2.95 8.32
C ILE A 66 8.93 4.13 7.39
N ALA A 67 10.07 4.15 6.70
CA ALA A 67 10.43 5.23 5.80
C ALA A 67 9.42 5.40 4.66
N PHE A 68 9.08 4.31 3.97
CA PHE A 68 8.24 4.35 2.78
C PHE A 68 6.79 4.64 3.14
N THR A 69 6.27 4.03 4.21
CA THR A 69 4.92 4.33 4.70
C THR A 69 4.81 5.78 5.18
N SER A 70 5.83 6.30 5.87
CA SER A 70 5.86 7.72 6.28
C SER A 70 5.88 8.67 5.07
N ALA A 71 6.59 8.31 3.99
CA ALA A 71 6.61 9.10 2.77
C ALA A 71 5.24 9.12 2.07
N ARG A 72 4.56 7.96 1.99
CA ARG A 72 3.19 7.84 1.46
C ARG A 72 2.22 8.72 2.24
N CYS A 73 2.24 8.60 3.58
CA CYS A 73 1.44 9.44 4.46
C CYS A 73 1.72 10.94 4.30
N ALA A 74 2.97 11.31 4.06
CA ALA A 74 3.32 12.69 3.83
C ALA A 74 2.85 13.22 2.46
N GLY A 75 2.80 12.36 1.43
CA GLY A 75 2.35 12.69 0.09
C GLY A 75 0.86 13.02 0.01
N MET A 76 0.04 12.30 0.78
CA MET A 76 -1.43 12.46 0.81
C MET A 76 -1.94 13.68 1.60
N GLY A 77 -1.05 14.49 2.19
CA GLY A 77 -1.43 15.63 3.04
C GLY A 77 -1.54 15.24 4.51
N HIS A 78 -0.98 16.06 5.41
CA HIS A 78 -0.82 15.68 6.81
C HIS A 78 -2.12 15.76 7.61
N GLY A 79 -2.40 14.69 8.37
CA GLY A 79 -3.41 14.63 9.41
C GLY A 79 -4.71 13.95 8.98
N ARG A 80 -5.33 13.23 9.91
CA ARG A 80 -6.58 12.47 9.73
C ARG A 80 -7.64 13.25 8.95
N GLN A 81 -7.87 14.51 9.31
CA GLN A 81 -8.88 15.35 8.68
C GLN A 81 -8.55 15.73 7.23
N GLY A 82 -7.28 15.95 6.91
CA GLY A 82 -6.86 16.28 5.53
C GLY A 82 -7.00 15.07 4.61
N ILE A 83 -6.55 13.91 5.08
CA ILE A 83 -6.69 12.64 4.36
C ILE A 83 -8.18 12.31 4.18
N GLN A 84 -9.00 12.40 5.23
CA GLN A 84 -10.44 12.14 5.15
C GLN A 84 -11.16 13.08 4.17
N GLN A 85 -10.85 14.38 4.16
CA GLN A 85 -11.47 15.31 3.22
C GLN A 85 -11.14 14.99 1.76
N THR A 86 -9.88 14.64 1.46
CA THR A 86 -9.46 14.19 0.14
C THR A 86 -10.18 12.89 -0.24
N LEU A 87 -10.27 11.94 0.70
CA LEU A 87 -10.91 10.66 0.47
C LEU A 87 -12.41 10.80 0.20
N ASP A 88 -13.12 11.59 1.00
CA ASP A 88 -14.57 11.82 0.86
C ASP A 88 -14.90 12.49 -0.46
N GLY A 89 -14.13 13.53 -0.84
CA GLY A 89 -14.34 14.25 -2.09
C GLY A 89 -14.12 13.37 -3.33
N ALA A 90 -13.01 12.63 -3.36
CA ALA A 90 -12.69 11.73 -4.47
C ALA A 90 -13.66 10.55 -4.55
N SER A 91 -14.03 9.96 -3.41
CA SER A 91 -14.99 8.85 -3.36
C SER A 91 -16.37 9.27 -3.84
N ALA A 92 -16.86 10.44 -3.45
CA ALA A 92 -18.15 10.96 -3.91
C ALA A 92 -18.17 11.19 -5.42
N ASN A 93 -17.05 11.64 -6.01
CA ASN A 93 -16.91 11.77 -7.45
C ASN A 93 -16.97 10.40 -8.15
N LEU A 94 -16.21 9.42 -7.65
CA LEU A 94 -16.19 8.06 -8.18
C LEU A 94 -17.55 7.38 -8.08
N GLU A 95 -18.30 7.59 -6.98
CA GLU A 95 -19.61 6.97 -6.75
C GLU A 95 -20.62 7.30 -7.86
N MET A 96 -20.49 8.47 -8.50
CA MET A 96 -21.34 8.87 -9.63
C MET A 96 -21.12 8.02 -10.90
N HIS A 97 -19.93 7.44 -11.06
CA HIS A 97 -19.51 6.74 -12.28
C HIS A 97 -19.27 5.26 -12.07
N SER A 98 -18.74 4.88 -10.90
CA SER A 98 -18.45 3.51 -10.50
C SER A 98 -18.49 3.37 -8.96
N PRO A 99 -19.61 2.89 -8.41
CA PRO A 99 -19.75 2.59 -6.97
C PRO A 99 -18.70 1.58 -6.46
N GLU A 100 -18.29 0.64 -7.32
CA GLU A 100 -17.23 -0.32 -7.01
C GLU A 100 -15.87 0.38 -6.85
N ALA A 101 -15.50 1.26 -7.79
CA ALA A 101 -14.27 2.02 -7.69
C ALA A 101 -14.27 2.93 -6.45
N ALA A 102 -15.41 3.54 -6.11
CA ALA A 102 -15.56 4.34 -4.91
C ALA A 102 -15.40 3.50 -3.61
N ALA A 103 -15.91 2.27 -3.59
CA ALA A 103 -15.71 1.36 -2.46
C ALA A 103 -14.24 0.94 -2.31
N ALA A 104 -13.59 0.58 -3.42
CA ALA A 104 -12.17 0.23 -3.45
C ALA A 104 -11.27 1.40 -3.03
N TYR A 105 -11.57 2.62 -3.51
CA TYR A 105 -10.86 3.84 -3.14
C TYR A 105 -10.97 4.15 -1.64
N ARG A 106 -12.18 4.04 -1.07
CA ARG A 106 -12.38 4.17 0.39
C ARG A 106 -11.59 3.11 1.17
N SER A 107 -11.60 1.87 0.70
CA SER A 107 -10.89 0.76 1.34
C SER A 107 -9.37 0.99 1.37
N ALA A 108 -8.78 1.41 0.24
CA ALA A 108 -7.36 1.79 0.17
C ALA A 108 -7.04 2.99 1.07
N GLY A 109 -7.92 4.00 1.06
CA GLY A 109 -7.79 5.19 1.91
C GLY A 109 -7.80 4.88 3.40
N GLN A 110 -8.71 4.01 3.85
CA GLN A 110 -8.82 3.58 5.24
C GLN A 110 -7.58 2.81 5.71
N ARG A 111 -7.02 1.94 4.87
CA ARG A 111 -5.75 1.24 5.19
C ARG A 111 -4.62 2.24 5.42
N LEU A 112 -4.46 3.20 4.51
CA LEU A 112 -3.44 4.23 4.64
C LEU A 112 -3.69 5.14 5.84
N GLU A 113 -4.95 5.54 6.11
CA GLU A 113 -5.32 6.36 7.26
C GLU A 113 -4.86 5.74 8.58
N VAL A 114 -5.16 4.45 8.80
CA VAL A 114 -4.73 3.72 10.02
C VAL A 114 -3.21 3.74 10.17
N GLN A 115 -2.47 3.55 9.08
CA GLN A 115 -1.00 3.61 9.11
C GLN A 115 -0.50 5.01 9.46
N CYS A 116 -1.09 6.04 8.85
CA CYS A 116 -0.70 7.42 9.07
C CYS A 116 -1.06 7.93 10.47
N GLU A 117 -2.16 7.46 11.07
CA GLU A 117 -2.50 7.77 12.46
C GLU A 117 -1.45 7.23 13.43
N VAL A 118 -1.05 5.97 13.28
CA VAL A 118 0.00 5.37 14.11
C VAL A 118 1.33 6.10 13.94
N LEU A 119 1.76 6.34 12.70
CA LEU A 119 3.01 7.07 12.41
C LEU A 119 2.97 8.51 12.93
N GLY A 120 1.81 9.16 12.90
CA GLY A 120 1.59 10.49 13.46
C GLY A 120 1.81 10.55 14.98
N THR A 121 1.63 9.43 15.70
CA THR A 121 2.00 9.35 17.13
C THR A 121 3.50 9.24 17.36
N TRP A 122 4.28 8.84 16.35
CA TRP A 122 5.73 8.68 16.46
C TRP A 122 6.49 9.93 16.01
N SER A 123 5.91 10.73 15.11
CA SER A 123 6.51 11.97 14.64
C SER A 123 5.46 12.94 14.11
N SER A 124 5.61 14.22 14.47
CA SER A 124 4.80 15.32 13.93
C SER A 124 5.20 15.73 12.50
N GLY A 125 6.35 15.26 12.00
CA GLY A 125 6.90 15.63 10.70
C GLY A 125 7.22 14.40 9.85
N LEU A 126 6.21 13.81 9.21
CA LEU A 126 6.37 12.53 8.49
C LEU A 126 7.33 12.61 7.29
N ARG A 127 7.50 13.77 6.63
CA ARG A 127 8.51 13.93 5.56
C ARG A 127 9.93 13.79 6.08
N ALA A 128 10.24 14.43 7.20
CA ALA A 128 11.56 14.35 7.81
C ALA A 128 11.80 12.98 8.43
N PHE A 129 10.76 12.40 9.04
CA PHE A 129 10.79 11.06 9.60
C PHE A 129 11.04 9.98 8.53
N ALA A 130 10.40 10.11 7.37
CA ALA A 130 10.62 9.23 6.23
C ALA A 130 12.08 9.24 5.77
N ARG A 131 12.68 10.43 5.63
CA ARG A 131 14.10 10.57 5.25
C ARG A 131 15.02 9.94 6.30
N LEU A 132 14.82 10.27 7.58
CA LEU A 132 15.61 9.74 8.68
C LEU A 132 15.66 8.20 8.67
N TRP A 133 14.51 7.55 8.55
CA TRP A 133 14.47 6.08 8.55
C TRP A 133 15.01 5.46 7.27
N ARG A 134 14.88 6.13 6.13
CA ARG A 134 15.48 5.66 4.87
C ARG A 134 17.00 5.72 4.93
N ASP A 135 17.56 6.78 5.52
CA ASP A 135 19.00 6.92 5.71
C ASP A 135 19.52 5.83 6.66
N ARG A 136 18.81 5.55 7.76
CA ARG A 136 19.13 4.42 8.64
C ARG A 136 19.05 3.06 7.94
N ALA A 137 18.03 2.84 7.11
CA ALA A 137 17.92 1.60 6.32
C ALA A 137 19.11 1.48 5.34
N THR A 138 19.52 2.58 4.73
CA THR A 138 20.69 2.67 3.85
C THR A 138 21.97 2.32 4.61
N GLU A 139 22.19 2.90 5.79
CA GLU A 139 23.33 2.60 6.67
C GLU A 139 23.35 1.14 7.13
N ALA A 140 22.17 0.53 7.32
CA ALA A 140 22.00 -0.88 7.65
C ALA A 140 22.09 -1.83 6.42
N GLY A 141 22.34 -1.28 5.22
CA GLY A 141 22.60 -2.06 4.00
C GLY A 141 21.35 -2.46 3.20
N ASP A 142 20.19 -1.89 3.47
CA ASP A 142 18.96 -2.17 2.72
C ASP A 142 19.06 -1.68 1.27
N LEU A 143 19.06 -2.62 0.32
CA LEU A 143 19.28 -2.32 -1.11
C LEU A 143 18.18 -1.41 -1.67
N THR A 144 16.91 -1.66 -1.34
CA THR A 144 15.79 -0.86 -1.82
C THR A 144 15.85 0.59 -1.30
N ALA A 145 16.26 0.79 -0.04
CA ALA A 145 16.45 2.11 0.54
C ALA A 145 17.63 2.85 -0.10
N ILE A 146 18.74 2.16 -0.39
CA ILE A 146 19.88 2.72 -1.12
C ILE A 146 19.43 3.20 -2.51
N ILE A 147 18.70 2.36 -3.27
CA ILE A 147 18.18 2.72 -4.60
C ILE A 147 17.26 3.95 -4.50
N ARG A 148 16.34 3.96 -3.54
CA ARG A 148 15.43 5.10 -3.31
C ARG A 148 16.20 6.37 -2.94
N ASN A 149 17.28 6.28 -2.18
CA ASN A 149 18.13 7.43 -1.86
C ASN A 149 18.84 7.97 -3.12
N THR A 150 19.41 7.08 -3.95
CA THR A 150 20.01 7.46 -5.24
C THR A 150 18.98 8.09 -6.18
N LEU A 151 17.74 7.61 -6.20
CA LEU A 151 16.65 8.20 -6.99
C LEU A 151 16.43 9.68 -6.66
N TYR A 152 16.53 10.06 -5.37
CA TYR A 152 16.37 11.44 -4.92
C TYR A 152 17.62 12.31 -5.08
N ASP A 153 18.78 11.73 -5.41
CA ASP A 153 19.97 12.51 -5.73
C ASP A 153 19.75 13.28 -7.05
N ALA A 154 20.17 14.54 -7.10
CA ALA A 154 20.11 15.33 -8.32
C ALA A 154 21.09 14.84 -9.37
N GLN A 155 22.27 14.34 -8.96
CA GLN A 155 23.34 13.97 -9.89
C GLN A 155 23.18 12.56 -10.46
N ARG A 156 22.63 11.61 -9.68
CA ARG A 156 22.47 10.18 -10.06
C ARG A 156 23.68 9.67 -10.85
N ASP A 157 24.80 9.48 -10.17
CA ASP A 157 26.05 9.01 -10.78
C ASP A 157 25.82 7.69 -11.53
N PRO A 158 26.07 7.62 -12.85
CA PRO A 158 25.89 6.41 -13.63
C PRO A 158 26.69 5.21 -13.10
N GLN A 159 27.87 5.41 -12.51
CA GLN A 159 28.66 4.32 -11.92
C GLN A 159 27.94 3.71 -10.72
N VAL A 160 27.42 4.56 -9.83
CA VAL A 160 26.63 4.12 -8.66
C VAL A 160 25.36 3.40 -9.11
N VAL A 161 24.68 3.88 -10.15
CA VAL A 161 23.48 3.23 -10.68
C VAL A 161 23.82 1.85 -11.26
N THR A 162 24.90 1.72 -12.02
CA THR A 162 25.41 0.43 -12.54
C THR A 162 25.66 -0.55 -11.39
N GLU A 163 26.41 -0.14 -10.36
CA GLU A 163 26.70 -1.01 -9.20
C GLU A 163 25.43 -1.46 -8.47
N LEU A 164 24.42 -0.59 -8.38
CA LEU A 164 23.13 -0.95 -7.81
C LEU A 164 22.35 -1.92 -8.70
N LEU A 165 22.38 -1.74 -10.02
CA LEU A 165 21.75 -2.66 -10.98
C LEU A 165 22.36 -4.05 -10.87
N ASP A 166 23.69 -4.16 -10.82
CA ASP A 166 24.40 -5.44 -10.63
C ASP A 166 23.97 -6.13 -9.32
N ARG A 167 23.86 -5.36 -8.23
CA ARG A 167 23.40 -5.89 -6.93
C ARG A 167 21.94 -6.35 -6.97
N VAL A 168 21.08 -5.68 -7.72
CA VAL A 168 19.68 -6.08 -7.91
C VAL A 168 19.59 -7.39 -8.69
N ILE A 169 20.37 -7.51 -9.78
CA ILE A 169 20.44 -8.74 -10.58
C ILE A 169 20.89 -9.92 -9.70
N VAL A 170 21.98 -9.75 -8.95
CA VAL A 170 22.54 -10.81 -8.08
C VAL A 170 21.60 -11.18 -6.93
N SER A 171 20.97 -10.20 -6.28
CA SER A 171 20.11 -10.45 -5.11
C SER A 171 18.77 -11.07 -5.48
N GLY A 172 18.21 -10.69 -6.63
CA GLY A 172 16.84 -11.05 -7.01
C GLY A 172 15.76 -10.49 -6.10
N ASP A 173 16.08 -9.53 -5.22
CA ASP A 173 15.11 -8.92 -4.29
C ASP A 173 14.00 -8.22 -5.08
N THR A 174 12.76 -8.67 -4.91
CA THR A 174 11.63 -8.20 -5.70
C THR A 174 11.27 -6.74 -5.42
N GLN A 175 11.48 -6.24 -4.20
CA GLN A 175 11.28 -4.83 -3.89
C GLN A 175 12.37 -3.98 -4.53
N ALA A 176 13.63 -4.45 -4.50
CA ALA A 176 14.74 -3.77 -5.15
C ALA A 176 14.61 -3.76 -6.68
N ILE A 177 14.10 -4.84 -7.30
CA ILE A 177 13.79 -4.90 -8.74
C ILE A 177 12.77 -3.82 -9.11
N ALA A 178 11.64 -3.75 -8.40
CA ALA A 178 10.61 -2.75 -8.68
C ALA A 178 11.14 -1.31 -8.52
N GLU A 179 11.90 -1.06 -7.45
CA GLU A 179 12.49 0.26 -7.17
C GLU A 179 13.56 0.66 -8.20
N MET A 180 14.36 -0.31 -8.65
CA MET A 180 15.39 -0.11 -9.67
C MET A 180 14.77 0.36 -10.99
N GLY A 181 13.61 -0.18 -11.38
CA GLY A 181 12.90 0.28 -12.58
C GLY A 181 12.65 1.79 -12.56
N ALA A 182 12.26 2.36 -11.41
CA ALA A 182 12.03 3.80 -11.28
C ALA A 182 13.32 4.61 -11.41
N LEU A 183 14.43 4.13 -10.84
CA LEU A 183 15.75 4.75 -10.96
C LEU A 183 16.26 4.73 -12.41
N LEU A 184 16.17 3.59 -13.08
CA LEU A 184 16.58 3.44 -14.49
C LEU A 184 15.78 4.36 -15.41
N PHE A 185 14.47 4.49 -15.19
CA PHE A 185 13.65 5.42 -15.95
C PHE A 185 14.09 6.88 -15.77
N GLN A 186 14.47 7.31 -14.57
CA GLN A 186 14.99 8.67 -14.36
C GLN A 186 16.34 8.90 -15.05
N VAL A 187 17.23 7.91 -15.00
CA VAL A 187 18.53 7.95 -15.71
C VAL A 187 18.32 8.05 -17.22
N GLY A 188 17.44 7.21 -17.77
CA GLY A 188 17.09 7.24 -19.19
C GLY A 188 16.46 8.55 -19.64
N ARG A 189 15.55 9.14 -18.84
CA ARG A 189 15.02 10.49 -19.08
C ARG A 189 16.08 11.59 -19.05
N GLY A 190 17.14 11.39 -18.27
CA GLY A 190 18.31 12.27 -18.22
C GLY A 190 19.27 12.10 -19.41
N GLY A 191 19.04 11.12 -20.29
CA GLY A 191 19.92 10.80 -21.41
C GLY A 191 21.27 10.20 -20.99
N GLN A 192 21.37 9.71 -19.75
CA GLN A 192 22.57 9.09 -19.22
C GLN A 192 22.66 7.63 -19.69
N SER A 193 23.86 7.19 -20.09
CA SER A 193 24.15 5.79 -20.35
C SER A 193 24.85 5.16 -19.14
N LEU A 194 24.53 3.91 -18.84
CA LEU A 194 25.14 3.16 -17.75
C LEU A 194 26.35 2.37 -18.26
N PRO A 195 27.53 2.50 -17.62
CA PRO A 195 28.69 1.66 -17.92
C PRO A 195 28.34 0.18 -17.83
N GLY A 196 28.81 -0.63 -18.78
CA GLY A 196 28.54 -2.08 -18.86
C GLY A 196 27.16 -2.45 -19.42
N TYR A 197 26.28 -1.46 -19.61
CA TYR A 197 24.95 -1.59 -20.19
C TYR A 197 24.81 -0.71 -21.44
N GLU A 198 25.91 -0.51 -22.17
CA GLU A 198 25.94 0.32 -23.37
C GLU A 198 24.92 -0.17 -24.41
N GLY A 199 24.15 0.77 -24.96
CA GLY A 199 23.10 0.47 -25.93
C GLY A 199 21.77 0.05 -25.31
N MET A 200 21.67 -0.09 -23.98
CA MET A 200 20.37 -0.18 -23.31
C MET A 200 19.80 1.22 -23.10
N ALA A 201 18.68 1.50 -23.76
CA ALA A 201 17.79 2.59 -23.38
C ALA A 201 16.84 2.08 -22.29
N PHE A 202 16.68 2.88 -21.23
CA PHE A 202 15.74 2.64 -20.13
C PHE A 202 14.58 3.64 -20.21
N ASP A 203 13.46 3.21 -20.76
CA ASP A 203 12.27 4.04 -20.93
C ASP A 203 11.16 3.69 -19.92
N VAL A 204 9.95 4.22 -20.16
CA VAL A 204 8.81 3.99 -19.28
C VAL A 204 8.33 2.52 -19.31
N PHE A 205 8.45 1.84 -20.46
CA PHE A 205 8.08 0.43 -20.57
C PHE A 205 9.07 -0.46 -19.82
N ASP A 206 10.35 -0.08 -19.75
CA ASP A 206 11.33 -0.78 -18.92
C ASP A 206 11.02 -0.67 -17.43
N PHE A 207 10.60 0.51 -16.98
CA PHE A 207 10.08 0.70 -15.63
C PHE A 207 8.87 -0.19 -15.35
N TYR A 208 7.90 -0.23 -16.26
CA TYR A 208 6.73 -1.09 -16.13
C TYR A 208 7.10 -2.58 -16.13
N ALA A 209 8.01 -3.00 -17.03
CA ALA A 209 8.50 -4.35 -17.12
C ALA A 209 9.19 -4.82 -15.83
N MET A 210 10.03 -3.98 -15.21
CA MET A 210 10.68 -4.29 -13.94
C MET A 210 9.66 -4.51 -12.82
N GLN A 211 8.62 -3.66 -12.74
CA GLN A 211 7.53 -3.86 -11.77
C GLN A 211 6.74 -5.14 -12.03
N MET A 212 6.39 -5.44 -13.29
CA MET A 212 5.71 -6.70 -13.65
C MET A 212 6.52 -7.93 -13.26
N ILE A 213 7.84 -7.91 -13.53
CA ILE A 213 8.73 -9.02 -13.19
C ILE A 213 8.83 -9.17 -11.66
N ALA A 214 8.90 -8.07 -10.91
CA ALA A 214 8.85 -8.12 -9.45
C ALA A 214 7.55 -8.77 -8.94
N CYS A 215 6.39 -8.41 -9.49
CA CYS A 215 5.11 -9.03 -9.16
C CYS A 215 5.10 -10.54 -9.47
N GLN A 216 5.57 -10.93 -10.66
CA GLN A 216 5.70 -12.33 -11.07
C GLN A 216 6.63 -13.13 -10.15
N ARG A 217 7.63 -12.48 -9.56
CA ARG A 217 8.59 -13.07 -8.62
C ARG A 217 8.12 -13.02 -7.15
N GLY A 218 6.89 -12.55 -6.88
CA GLY A 218 6.26 -12.61 -5.56
C GLY A 218 6.20 -11.29 -4.79
N LEU A 219 6.49 -10.15 -5.43
CA LEU A 219 6.12 -8.86 -4.85
C LEU A 219 4.59 -8.78 -4.72
N ALA A 220 4.10 -8.29 -3.58
CA ALA A 220 2.67 -8.06 -3.40
C ALA A 220 2.22 -6.92 -4.33
N CYS A 221 1.46 -7.29 -5.36
CA CYS A 221 0.93 -6.37 -6.37
C CYS A 221 -0.59 -6.50 -6.59
N GLY A 222 -1.26 -7.32 -5.77
CA GLY A 222 -2.71 -7.52 -5.80
C GLY A 222 -3.46 -6.58 -4.87
N GLU A 223 -4.76 -6.83 -4.71
CA GLU A 223 -5.63 -6.08 -3.80
C GLU A 223 -5.03 -5.94 -2.40
N GLY A 224 -5.07 -4.72 -1.85
CA GLY A 224 -4.53 -4.40 -0.52
C GLY A 224 -3.01 -4.30 -0.44
N SER A 225 -2.30 -4.49 -1.56
CA SER A 225 -0.87 -4.17 -1.63
C SER A 225 -0.63 -2.67 -1.62
N ALA A 226 0.52 -2.25 -1.09
CA ALA A 226 0.94 -0.85 -1.13
C ALA A 226 0.98 -0.28 -2.57
N MET A 227 1.37 -1.11 -3.56
CA MET A 227 1.46 -0.71 -4.96
C MET A 227 0.08 -0.39 -5.54
N LEU A 228 -0.89 -1.30 -5.44
CA LEU A 228 -2.23 -1.01 -5.96
C LEU A 228 -2.96 0.05 -5.15
N ASP A 229 -2.75 0.11 -3.83
CA ASP A 229 -3.33 1.17 -3.01
C ASP A 229 -2.83 2.55 -3.45
N ASP A 230 -1.54 2.71 -3.72
CA ASP A 230 -0.99 3.98 -4.21
C ASP A 230 -1.51 4.34 -5.60
N ILE A 231 -1.60 3.37 -6.51
CA ILE A 231 -2.17 3.59 -7.85
C ILE A 231 -3.64 3.99 -7.78
N CYS A 232 -4.43 3.32 -6.93
CA CYS A 232 -5.82 3.67 -6.71
C CYS A 232 -5.96 5.07 -6.10
N LEU A 233 -5.18 5.38 -5.06
CA LEU A 233 -5.28 6.67 -4.36
C LEU A 233 -4.79 7.86 -5.17
N THR A 234 -3.79 7.68 -6.04
CA THR A 234 -3.20 8.76 -6.85
C THR A 234 -3.73 8.85 -8.27
N GLY A 235 -4.11 7.71 -8.88
CA GLY A 235 -4.54 7.60 -10.26
C GLY A 235 -6.01 7.20 -10.44
N MET A 236 -6.75 6.97 -9.35
CA MET A 236 -8.18 6.55 -9.36
C MET A 236 -8.46 5.22 -10.07
N GLN A 237 -7.42 4.41 -10.33
CA GLN A 237 -7.51 3.11 -10.97
C GLN A 237 -7.63 2.01 -9.90
N CYS A 238 -8.85 1.76 -9.43
CA CYS A 238 -9.11 0.99 -8.20
C CYS A 238 -9.74 -0.40 -8.41
N THR A 239 -10.19 -0.73 -9.62
CA THR A 239 -11.02 -1.93 -9.88
C THR A 239 -10.23 -3.08 -10.53
N PHE A 240 -8.90 -3.01 -10.54
CA PHE A 240 -8.06 -4.06 -11.11
C PHE A 240 -7.62 -5.04 -10.03
N ALA A 241 -7.56 -6.32 -10.39
CA ALA A 241 -7.19 -7.39 -9.46
C ALA A 241 -5.72 -7.30 -9.01
N ASP A 242 -4.83 -6.90 -9.91
CA ASP A 242 -3.41 -6.70 -9.67
C ASP A 242 -2.80 -5.67 -10.63
N PHE A 243 -1.57 -5.24 -10.34
CA PHE A 243 -0.82 -4.31 -11.18
C PHE A 243 -0.60 -4.82 -12.62
N PRO A 244 -0.20 -6.09 -12.87
CA PRO A 244 -0.11 -6.61 -14.23
C PRO A 244 -1.40 -6.51 -15.05
N ALA A 245 -2.56 -6.84 -14.47
CA ALA A 245 -3.85 -6.74 -15.15
C ALA A 245 -4.18 -5.29 -15.53
N LEU A 246 -3.90 -4.36 -14.62
CA LEU A 246 -4.07 -2.94 -14.89
C LEU A 246 -3.19 -2.47 -16.04
N LEU A 247 -1.90 -2.80 -15.98
CA LEU A 247 -0.94 -2.34 -16.97
C LEU A 247 -1.26 -2.90 -18.36
N TRP A 248 -1.63 -4.18 -18.46
CA TRP A 248 -2.05 -4.78 -19.73
C TRP A 248 -3.28 -4.10 -20.32
N HIS A 249 -4.28 -3.80 -19.48
CA HIS A 249 -5.47 -3.07 -19.93
C HIS A 249 -5.10 -1.72 -20.55
N ASN A 250 -4.26 -0.92 -19.87
CA ASN A 250 -3.88 0.40 -20.37
C ASN A 250 -3.10 0.33 -21.68
N VAL A 251 -2.09 -0.56 -21.79
CA VAL A 251 -1.30 -0.67 -23.03
C VAL A 251 -2.09 -1.30 -24.18
N GLU A 252 -3.10 -2.11 -23.90
CA GLU A 252 -4.02 -2.61 -24.94
C GLU A 252 -4.92 -1.49 -25.48
N GLU A 253 -5.47 -0.65 -24.59
CA GLU A 253 -6.27 0.52 -24.98
C GLU A 253 -5.45 1.53 -25.80
N ASP A 254 -4.18 1.75 -25.41
CA ASP A 254 -3.29 2.70 -26.09
C ASP A 254 -2.62 2.12 -27.35
N GLY A 255 -2.78 0.81 -27.62
CA GLY A 255 -2.13 0.13 -28.75
C GLY A 255 -0.62 -0.05 -28.58
N GLU A 256 -0.13 -0.09 -27.35
CA GLU A 256 1.27 -0.17 -26.95
C GLU A 256 1.69 -1.54 -26.38
N ALA A 257 0.81 -2.54 -26.44
CA ALA A 257 1.05 -3.88 -25.92
C ALA A 257 2.39 -4.49 -26.41
N HIS A 258 2.74 -4.27 -27.68
CA HIS A 258 3.98 -4.79 -28.23
C HIS A 258 5.23 -4.18 -27.58
N GLN A 259 5.21 -2.89 -27.27
CA GLN A 259 6.31 -2.20 -26.58
C GLN A 259 6.53 -2.79 -25.20
N LEU A 260 5.45 -3.05 -24.46
CA LEU A 260 5.53 -3.69 -23.14
C LEU A 260 6.07 -5.13 -23.25
N GLU A 261 5.61 -5.92 -24.21
CA GLU A 261 6.14 -7.28 -24.44
C GLU A 261 7.65 -7.28 -24.69
N GLN A 262 8.14 -6.36 -25.54
CA GLN A 262 9.57 -6.23 -25.81
C GLN A 262 10.35 -5.81 -24.55
N ALA A 263 9.82 -4.86 -23.78
CA ALA A 263 10.44 -4.42 -22.54
C ALA A 263 10.50 -5.53 -21.49
N VAL A 264 9.42 -6.31 -21.31
CA VAL A 264 9.40 -7.47 -20.42
C VAL A 264 10.43 -8.51 -20.84
N LYS A 265 10.53 -8.81 -22.14
CA LYS A 265 11.55 -9.73 -22.66
C LYS A 265 12.97 -9.22 -22.40
N LYS A 266 13.21 -7.93 -22.65
CA LYS A 266 14.52 -7.27 -22.45
C LYS A 266 14.93 -7.30 -20.98
N MET A 267 14.04 -6.85 -20.08
CA MET A 267 14.31 -6.77 -18.64
C MET A 267 14.37 -8.14 -17.96
N ARG A 268 13.62 -9.12 -18.44
CA ARG A 268 13.77 -10.49 -17.96
C ARG A 268 15.14 -11.07 -18.31
N GLY A 269 15.61 -10.87 -19.55
CA GLY A 269 16.95 -11.29 -19.96
C GLY A 269 18.06 -10.62 -19.14
N LEU A 270 17.89 -9.34 -18.79
CA LEU A 270 18.79 -8.61 -17.90
C LEU A 270 18.81 -9.18 -16.47
N LEU A 271 17.67 -9.60 -15.93
CA LEU A 271 17.55 -10.13 -14.57
C LEU A 271 17.87 -11.63 -14.45
N GLU A 272 18.26 -12.28 -15.55
CA GLU A 272 18.60 -13.70 -15.65
C GLU A 272 20.03 -13.93 -16.15
N SER A 273 20.76 -12.87 -16.50
CA SER A 273 22.17 -12.89 -16.92
C SER A 273 23.12 -13.03 -15.74
#